data_AF-A0A1M7RKJ6-F1
#
_entry.id   AF-A0A1M7RKJ6-F1
#
_cell.length_a   1.000
_cell.length_b   1.000
_cell.length_c   1.000
_cell.angle_alpha   90.00
_cell.angle_beta   90.00
_cell.angle_gamma   90.00
#
_symmetry.space_group_name_H-M   'P 1'
#
loop_
_entity.id
_entity.type
_entity.pdbx_description
1 polymer ?
#
loop_
_entity_poly.entity_id
_entity_poly.type
_entity_poly.pdbx_seq_one_letter_code
_entity_poly.pdbx_strand_id
1 'polypeptide(L)'
;MVLTCPNCAVTGADADLYCEECGGDLRAPSSQWLSSAAPGGRCGHCGAVGVRAGAYCAECGRRRGAGLDRAELELPGLAAVTDRGHRKHHNEDAVAIGAVADGVAAVVCDGVSTTPRADAAATAAADTGLRELLSALALGSEARAAAAEAFRRAFAAVARLAEVDPRNAPSCTYVSGTVTDSGITIGWVGDSRAYWVPAAGEPRCLTVDDALPAAVGAPLVRWVGADAGSIEVQVAVVEPPADGCLVLCSDGLSRYLPSAAALAGFTGVPPREAARRLTRLALDAGGADNIAVAVLSSPVTHPRGASL
;
A
#
# COMPACT_ATOMS: atom_id res chain seq x y z
N MET A 1 32.87 -5.99 8.77
CA MET A 1 32.45 -6.08 7.36
C MET A 1 31.39 -5.00 7.14
N VAL A 2 31.18 -4.45 5.95
CA VAL A 2 30.14 -3.42 5.74
C VAL A 2 28.97 -4.12 5.07
N LEU A 3 27.78 -4.10 5.67
CA LEU A 3 26.60 -4.74 5.10
C LEU A 3 25.92 -3.76 4.14
N THR A 4 25.80 -4.16 2.89
CA THR A 4 25.04 -3.39 1.90
C THR A 4 23.59 -3.82 2.00
N CYS A 5 22.69 -2.86 2.26
CA CYS A 5 21.28 -3.15 2.31
C CYS A 5 20.82 -3.78 1.00
N PRO A 6 20.26 -5.00 1.02
CA PRO A 6 19.85 -5.70 -0.20
C PRO A 6 18.65 -5.01 -0.89
N ASN A 7 18.06 -4.01 -0.23
CA ASN A 7 16.87 -3.33 -0.70
C ASN A 7 17.12 -1.91 -1.25
N CYS A 8 18.03 -1.13 -0.67
CA CYS A 8 18.31 0.24 -1.12
C CYS A 8 19.79 0.49 -1.46
N ALA A 9 20.64 -0.54 -1.37
CA ALA A 9 22.07 -0.49 -1.61
C ALA A 9 22.87 0.48 -0.71
N VAL A 10 22.23 1.07 0.32
CA VAL A 10 22.93 1.86 1.35
C VAL A 10 23.75 0.94 2.23
N THR A 11 24.99 1.34 2.50
CA THR A 11 25.92 0.56 3.32
C THR A 11 25.77 0.97 4.78
N GLY A 12 25.43 0.00 5.64
CA GLY A 12 25.27 0.17 7.09
C GLY A 12 26.40 -0.47 7.91
N ALA A 13 26.35 -0.33 9.22
CA ALA A 13 27.29 -0.99 10.11
C ALA A 13 27.02 -2.51 10.18
N ASP A 14 28.06 -3.30 10.43
CA ASP A 14 27.98 -4.78 10.47
C ASP A 14 27.01 -5.32 11.53
N ALA A 15 26.72 -4.52 12.56
CA ALA A 15 25.86 -4.90 13.68
C ALA A 15 24.37 -4.57 13.44
N ASP A 16 24.05 -3.85 12.36
CA ASP A 16 22.69 -3.41 12.11
C ASP A 16 21.84 -4.59 11.63
N LEU A 17 20.68 -4.78 12.28
CA LEU A 17 19.70 -5.78 11.85
C LEU A 17 18.77 -5.22 10.77
N TYR A 18 18.61 -3.90 10.70
CA TYR A 18 17.74 -3.19 9.77
C TYR A 18 18.47 -1.99 9.17
N CYS A 19 18.21 -1.67 7.91
CA CYS A 19 18.76 -0.51 7.24
C CYS A 19 18.22 0.79 7.85
N GLU A 20 19.09 1.72 8.24
CA GLU A 20 18.67 3.01 8.79
C GLU A 20 17.94 3.91 7.78
N GLU A 21 18.22 3.75 6.48
CA GLU A 21 17.60 4.55 5.43
C GLU A 21 16.21 4.02 5.05
N CYS A 22 16.09 2.71 4.81
CA CYS A 22 14.88 2.10 4.27
C CYS A 22 14.18 1.13 5.23
N GLY A 23 14.67 0.95 6.46
CA GLY A 23 14.07 0.05 7.47
C GLY A 23 14.05 -1.44 7.13
N GLY A 24 14.70 -1.89 6.05
CA GLY A 24 14.67 -3.29 5.60
C GLY A 24 15.63 -4.18 6.39
N ASP A 25 15.25 -5.42 6.73
CA ASP A 25 16.13 -6.38 7.40
C ASP A 25 17.35 -6.66 6.51
N LEU A 26 18.55 -6.40 7.04
CA LEU A 26 19.82 -6.53 6.33
C LEU A 26 20.23 -7.99 6.09
N ARG A 27 19.55 -8.93 6.76
CA ARG A 27 19.79 -10.38 6.68
C ARG A 27 18.75 -11.10 5.81
N ALA A 28 17.69 -10.39 5.38
CA ALA A 28 16.68 -10.96 4.50
C ALA A 28 17.22 -11.06 3.05
N PRO A 29 16.77 -12.07 2.27
CA PRO A 29 17.08 -12.13 0.84
C PRO A 29 16.59 -10.86 0.13
N SER A 30 17.26 -10.48 -0.96
CA SER A 30 16.91 -9.27 -1.72
C SER A 30 15.48 -9.37 -2.25
N SER A 31 14.58 -8.61 -1.63
CA SER A 31 13.26 -8.32 -2.18
C SER A 31 13.31 -6.96 -2.86
N GLN A 32 12.87 -6.91 -4.12
CA GLN A 32 12.72 -5.65 -4.82
C GLN A 32 11.35 -5.08 -4.44
N TRP A 33 11.33 -3.96 -3.74
CA TRP A 33 10.10 -3.26 -3.45
C TRP A 33 10.24 -1.75 -3.59
N LEU A 34 9.11 -1.09 -3.83
CA LEU A 34 9.00 0.34 -4.09
C LEU A 34 7.93 0.93 -3.16
N SER A 35 8.15 2.18 -2.74
CA SER A 35 7.25 2.93 -1.87
C SER A 35 6.80 4.24 -2.53
N SER A 36 5.60 4.70 -2.17
CA SER A 36 5.18 6.09 -2.41
C SER A 36 5.69 7.08 -1.34
N ALA A 37 6.48 6.63 -0.36
CA ALA A 37 7.11 7.49 0.64
C ALA A 37 7.97 8.57 -0.04
N ALA A 38 7.94 9.78 0.51
CA ALA A 38 8.82 10.86 0.07
C ALA A 38 10.26 10.53 0.52
N PRO A 39 11.24 10.46 -0.40
CA PRO A 39 12.63 10.24 -0.02
C PRO A 39 13.13 11.31 0.96
N GLY A 40 14.05 10.93 1.85
CA GLY A 40 14.64 11.81 2.85
C GLY A 40 15.06 13.17 2.25
N GLY A 41 14.57 14.26 2.85
CA GLY A 41 14.90 15.63 2.44
C GLY A 41 14.15 16.15 1.20
N ARG A 42 13.39 15.32 0.47
CA ARG A 42 12.59 15.77 -0.68
C ARG A 42 11.18 16.20 -0.25
N CYS A 43 10.68 17.29 -0.82
CA CYS A 43 9.28 17.69 -0.66
C CYS A 43 8.37 16.82 -1.54
N GLY A 44 7.38 16.16 -0.93
CA GLY A 44 6.42 15.32 -1.66
C GLY A 44 5.54 16.06 -2.68
N HIS A 45 5.42 17.39 -2.56
CA HIS A 45 4.61 18.22 -3.46
C HIS A 45 5.41 18.76 -4.65
N CYS A 46 6.45 19.56 -4.39
CA CYS A 46 7.20 20.27 -5.44
C CYS A 46 8.52 19.59 -5.82
N GLY A 47 8.90 18.52 -5.12
CA GLY A 47 10.14 17.79 -5.39
C GLY A 47 11.42 18.51 -4.95
N ALA A 48 11.32 19.69 -4.31
CA ALA A 48 12.48 20.41 -3.78
C ALA A 48 13.29 19.53 -2.82
N VAL A 49 14.61 19.53 -2.98
CA VAL A 49 15.55 18.78 -2.15
C VAL A 49 16.20 19.73 -1.15
N GLY A 50 16.28 19.34 0.12
CA GLY A 50 17.02 20.09 1.12
C GLY A 50 16.90 19.50 2.52
N VAL A 51 17.75 19.95 3.43
CA VAL A 51 17.71 19.54 4.83
C VAL A 51 16.32 19.81 5.41
N ARG A 52 15.78 18.84 6.13
CA ARG A 52 14.43 18.91 6.72
C ARG A 52 14.43 19.87 7.91
N ALA A 53 14.38 21.17 7.62
CA ALA A 53 14.27 22.22 8.63
C ALA A 53 12.78 22.50 8.93
N GLY A 54 12.21 21.74 9.87
CA GLY A 54 10.82 21.92 10.32
C GLY A 54 9.76 21.24 9.45
N ALA A 55 8.50 21.58 9.73
CA ALA A 55 7.32 20.91 9.18
C ALA A 55 6.90 21.37 7.77
N TYR A 56 7.50 22.43 7.23
CA TYR A 56 7.11 23.05 5.95
C TYR A 56 8.25 23.06 4.94
N CYS A 57 7.91 23.04 3.66
CA CYS A 57 8.86 23.20 2.57
C CYS A 57 9.22 24.68 2.40
N ALA A 58 10.52 25.00 2.40
CA ALA A 58 10.99 26.37 2.19
C ALA A 58 10.67 26.91 0.77
N GLU A 59 10.58 26.02 -0.22
CA GLU A 59 10.33 26.41 -1.62
C GLU A 59 8.83 26.66 -1.89
N CYS A 60 7.97 25.71 -1.53
CA CYS A 60 6.54 25.79 -1.88
C CYS A 60 5.62 26.13 -0.71
N GLY A 61 6.15 26.32 0.50
CA GLY A 61 5.40 26.67 1.71
C GLY A 61 4.45 25.59 2.23
N ARG A 62 4.31 24.45 1.55
CA ARG A 62 3.41 23.36 1.98
C ARG A 62 4.01 22.54 3.12
N ARG A 63 3.15 21.98 3.97
CA ARG A 63 3.55 21.00 4.99
C ARG A 63 4.25 19.82 4.29
N ARG A 64 5.37 19.37 4.85
CA ARG A 64 6.10 18.18 4.37
C ARG A 64 5.40 16.93 4.89
N GLY A 65 4.75 16.20 3.99
CA GLY A 65 4.17 14.88 4.30
C GLY A 65 5.21 13.76 4.38
N ALA A 66 4.78 12.60 4.84
CA ALA A 66 5.54 11.35 4.78
C ALA A 66 5.55 10.74 3.36
N GLY A 67 4.49 10.96 2.58
CA GLY A 67 4.33 10.47 1.20
C GLY A 67 4.56 11.53 0.12
N LEU A 68 4.67 11.07 -1.13
CA LEU A 68 4.61 11.90 -2.33
C LEU A 68 3.15 12.28 -2.66
N ASP A 69 2.93 13.51 -3.13
CA ASP A 69 1.59 13.96 -3.58
C ASP A 69 1.14 13.21 -4.84
N ARG A 70 2.08 12.68 -5.61
CA ARG A 70 1.82 11.76 -6.71
C ARG A 70 2.99 10.80 -6.85
N ALA A 71 2.71 9.51 -6.97
CA ALA A 71 3.71 8.49 -7.27
C ALA A 71 3.15 7.48 -8.27
N GLU A 72 4.04 6.97 -9.13
CA GLU A 72 3.75 5.84 -10.02
C GLU A 72 4.88 4.82 -9.83
N LEU A 73 4.52 3.62 -9.39
CA LEU A 73 5.43 2.52 -9.07
C LEU A 73 5.18 1.38 -10.08
N GLU A 74 6.24 0.74 -10.55
CA GLU A 74 6.14 -0.35 -11.53
C GLU A 74 7.20 -1.41 -11.28
N LEU A 75 6.76 -2.66 -11.26
CA LEU A 75 7.54 -3.89 -11.28
C LEU A 75 6.92 -4.85 -12.32
N PRO A 76 7.62 -5.90 -12.78
CA PRO A 76 7.02 -6.90 -13.66
C PRO A 76 5.72 -7.47 -13.07
N GLY A 77 4.61 -7.36 -13.81
CA GLY A 77 3.30 -7.86 -13.38
C GLY A 77 2.62 -7.09 -12.25
N LEU A 78 3.17 -5.95 -11.80
CA LEU A 78 2.64 -5.17 -10.68
C LEU A 78 2.87 -3.68 -10.87
N ALA A 79 1.84 -2.87 -10.70
CA ALA A 79 1.98 -1.41 -10.68
C ALA A 79 1.07 -0.76 -9.65
N ALA A 80 1.47 0.42 -9.16
CA ALA A 80 0.63 1.24 -8.30
C ALA A 80 0.71 2.71 -8.68
N VAL A 81 -0.37 3.43 -8.45
CA VAL A 81 -0.45 4.88 -8.60
C VAL A 81 -1.13 5.45 -7.37
N THR A 82 -0.56 6.50 -6.80
CA THR A 82 -1.25 7.35 -5.82
C THR A 82 -1.22 8.81 -6.26
N ASP A 83 -2.28 9.55 -5.97
CA ASP A 83 -2.45 10.95 -6.30
C ASP A 83 -3.23 11.67 -5.19
N ARG A 84 -2.79 12.89 -4.85
CA ARG A 84 -3.44 13.77 -3.86
C ARG A 84 -4.90 14.08 -4.20
N GLY A 85 -5.27 14.02 -5.47
CA GLY A 85 -6.57 14.50 -5.94
C GLY A 85 -6.64 16.03 -6.01
N HIS A 86 -7.82 16.54 -6.32
CA HIS A 86 -8.04 17.95 -6.58
C HIS A 86 -8.28 18.78 -5.31
N ARG A 87 -8.85 18.16 -4.26
CA ARG A 87 -9.37 18.89 -3.09
C ARG A 87 -8.49 18.81 -1.84
N LYS A 88 -7.70 17.77 -1.65
CA LYS A 88 -6.87 17.58 -0.46
C LYS A 88 -5.61 18.43 -0.48
N HIS A 89 -5.06 18.84 0.65
CA HIS A 89 -3.87 19.71 0.69
C HIS A 89 -2.54 18.95 0.55
N HIS A 90 -2.55 17.69 0.94
CA HIS A 90 -1.47 16.72 0.87
C HIS A 90 -2.07 15.33 0.64
N ASN A 91 -1.23 14.38 0.22
CA ASN A 91 -1.62 12.99 0.07
C ASN A 91 -1.47 12.23 1.40
N GLU A 92 -2.57 11.72 1.93
CA GLU A 92 -2.65 10.88 3.12
C GLU A 92 -2.75 9.39 2.79
N ASP A 93 -2.86 9.05 1.50
CA ASP A 93 -2.73 7.67 1.02
C ASP A 93 -1.26 7.26 0.89
N ALA A 94 -1.01 5.98 1.07
CA ALA A 94 0.27 5.35 0.78
C ALA A 94 0.10 4.03 0.04
N VAL A 95 1.02 3.77 -0.89
CA VAL A 95 1.12 2.50 -1.62
C VAL A 95 2.54 1.99 -1.58
N ALA A 96 2.68 0.68 -1.37
CA ALA A 96 3.95 -0.03 -1.48
C ALA A 96 3.73 -1.29 -2.32
N ILE A 97 4.67 -1.59 -3.23
CA ILE A 97 4.63 -2.76 -4.11
C ILE A 97 5.95 -3.51 -4.09
N GLY A 98 5.93 -4.84 -4.20
CA GLY A 98 7.15 -5.63 -4.20
C GLY A 98 6.99 -7.02 -4.80
N ALA A 99 8.13 -7.65 -5.07
CA ALA A 99 8.23 -8.99 -5.61
C ALA A 99 9.12 -9.88 -4.74
N VAL A 100 8.75 -11.16 -4.68
CA VAL A 100 9.54 -12.29 -4.21
C VAL A 100 9.66 -13.31 -5.35
N ALA A 101 10.48 -14.35 -5.18
CA ALA A 101 10.72 -15.35 -6.23
C ALA A 101 9.41 -15.93 -6.81
N ASP A 102 8.47 -16.26 -5.93
CA ASP A 102 7.25 -17.01 -6.26
C ASP A 102 5.98 -16.14 -6.26
N GLY A 103 6.13 -14.80 -6.29
CA GLY A 103 4.96 -13.93 -6.24
C GLY A 103 5.22 -12.44 -6.13
N VAL A 104 4.13 -11.70 -6.15
CA VAL A 104 4.09 -10.24 -6.02
C VAL A 104 3.13 -9.84 -4.92
N ALA A 105 3.42 -8.72 -4.25
CA ALA A 105 2.60 -8.21 -3.15
C ALA A 105 2.45 -6.69 -3.22
N ALA A 106 1.31 -6.20 -2.76
CA ALA A 106 1.07 -4.77 -2.60
C ALA A 106 0.33 -4.48 -1.29
N VAL A 107 0.55 -3.29 -0.76
CA VAL A 107 -0.20 -2.74 0.38
C VAL A 107 -0.67 -1.34 0.02
N VAL A 108 -1.94 -1.05 0.28
CA VAL A 108 -2.57 0.27 0.16
C VAL A 108 -3.12 0.65 1.53
N CYS A 109 -2.82 1.86 1.97
CA CYS A 109 -3.32 2.43 3.21
C CYS A 109 -3.85 3.84 2.96
N ASP A 110 -5.01 4.16 3.54
CA ASP A 110 -5.67 5.47 3.50
C ASP A 110 -5.60 6.09 4.90
N GLY A 111 -4.95 7.24 5.03
CA GLY A 111 -4.82 7.94 6.29
C GLY A 111 -6.17 8.52 6.76
N VAL A 112 -6.57 8.25 8.01
CA VAL A 112 -7.81 8.81 8.56
C VAL A 112 -7.62 10.32 8.79
N SER A 113 -8.13 11.13 7.87
CA SER A 113 -7.91 12.59 7.80
C SER A 113 -8.30 13.40 9.05
N THR A 114 -9.11 12.84 9.96
CA THR A 114 -9.45 13.47 11.26
C THR A 114 -8.39 13.26 12.34
N THR A 115 -7.39 12.41 12.08
CA THR A 115 -6.30 12.09 13.01
C THR A 115 -5.01 12.82 12.66
N PRO A 116 -4.13 13.12 13.63
CA PRO A 116 -2.87 13.78 13.35
C PRO A 116 -1.95 12.85 12.57
N ARG A 117 -1.18 13.40 11.63
CA ARG A 117 -0.15 12.64 10.88
C ARG A 117 -0.69 11.38 10.20
N ALA A 118 -1.93 11.43 9.70
CA ALA A 118 -2.56 10.35 8.94
C ALA A 118 -1.68 9.87 7.76
N ASP A 119 -1.00 10.81 7.09
CA ASP A 119 0.00 10.53 6.05
C ASP A 119 1.16 9.65 6.54
N ALA A 120 1.63 9.88 7.76
CA ALA A 120 2.69 9.08 8.37
C ALA A 120 2.20 7.70 8.82
N ALA A 121 0.95 7.61 9.30
CA ALA A 121 0.33 6.33 9.65
C ALA A 121 0.20 5.44 8.41
N ALA A 122 -0.40 5.95 7.33
CA ALA A 122 -0.54 5.22 6.07
C ALA A 122 0.83 4.79 5.51
N THR A 123 1.81 5.69 5.48
CA THR A 123 3.16 5.37 4.99
C THR A 123 3.83 4.28 5.85
N ALA A 124 3.77 4.40 7.17
CA ALA A 124 4.38 3.42 8.08
C ALA A 124 3.73 2.04 7.96
N ALA A 125 2.39 2.01 7.82
CA ALA A 125 1.64 0.77 7.65
C ALA A 125 1.93 0.10 6.30
N ALA A 126 1.91 0.84 5.19
CA ALA A 126 2.14 0.31 3.85
C ALA A 126 3.56 -0.26 3.71
N ASP A 127 4.57 0.52 4.12
CA ASP A 127 5.97 0.10 4.06
C ASP A 127 6.28 -1.10 4.94
N THR A 128 5.84 -1.05 6.21
CA THR A 128 6.11 -2.15 7.16
C THR A 128 5.34 -3.40 6.76
N GLY A 129 4.05 -3.26 6.44
CA GLY A 129 3.20 -4.37 6.01
C GLY A 129 3.78 -5.07 4.79
N LEU A 130 4.22 -4.32 3.77
CA LEU A 130 4.80 -4.92 2.58
C LEU A 130 6.11 -5.64 2.89
N ARG A 131 7.06 -5.02 3.60
CA ARG A 131 8.35 -5.64 3.91
C ARG A 131 8.19 -6.96 4.64
N GLU A 132 7.31 -6.98 5.63
CA GLU A 132 7.06 -8.16 6.47
C GLU A 132 6.33 -9.25 5.68
N LEU A 133 5.41 -8.86 4.80
CA LEU A 133 4.73 -9.78 3.88
C LEU A 133 5.72 -10.44 2.92
N LEU A 134 6.59 -9.66 2.27
CA LEU A 134 7.64 -10.18 1.37
C LEU A 134 8.62 -11.07 2.15
N SER A 135 9.03 -10.68 3.35
CA SER A 135 9.93 -11.47 4.18
C SER A 135 9.30 -12.82 4.57
N ALA A 136 8.04 -12.81 5.03
CA ALA A 136 7.33 -14.02 5.40
C ALA A 136 7.14 -14.97 4.22
N LEU A 137 6.79 -14.45 3.04
CA LEU A 137 6.68 -15.22 1.80
C LEU A 137 8.02 -15.81 1.36
N ALA A 138 9.10 -15.03 1.41
CA ALA A 138 10.44 -15.51 1.06
C ALA A 138 10.95 -16.61 2.00
N LEU A 139 10.45 -16.64 3.24
CA LEU A 139 10.72 -17.72 4.21
C LEU A 139 9.78 -18.93 4.06
N GLY A 140 8.88 -18.92 3.07
CA GLY A 140 7.93 -20.02 2.82
C GLY A 140 6.79 -20.10 3.83
N SER A 141 6.45 -18.99 4.50
CA SER A 141 5.30 -18.95 5.40
C SER A 141 3.99 -19.16 4.62
N GLU A 142 3.02 -19.82 5.24
CA GLU A 142 1.66 -19.92 4.70
C GLU A 142 1.06 -18.50 4.50
N ALA A 143 0.37 -18.27 3.39
CA ALA A 143 0.01 -16.94 2.93
C ALA A 143 -0.92 -16.19 3.91
N ARG A 144 -1.89 -16.87 4.54
CA ARG A 144 -2.73 -16.27 5.58
C ARG A 144 -1.93 -15.94 6.84
N ALA A 145 -1.01 -16.80 7.27
CA ALA A 145 -0.10 -16.49 8.38
C ALA A 145 0.82 -15.30 8.07
N ALA A 146 1.34 -15.22 6.83
CA ALA A 146 2.15 -14.11 6.35
C ALA A 146 1.37 -12.78 6.38
N ALA A 147 0.12 -12.78 5.91
CA ALA A 147 -0.76 -11.61 5.95
C ALA A 147 -1.04 -11.15 7.40
N ALA A 148 -1.28 -12.09 8.31
CA ALA A 148 -1.52 -11.78 9.73
C ALA A 148 -0.29 -11.18 10.43
N GLU A 149 0.89 -11.75 10.22
CA GLU A 149 2.14 -11.22 10.80
C GLU A 149 2.48 -9.84 10.22
N ALA A 150 2.36 -9.67 8.89
CA ALA A 150 2.57 -8.40 8.22
C ALA A 150 1.68 -7.29 8.78
N PHE A 151 0.38 -7.58 8.94
CA PHE A 151 -0.55 -6.64 9.56
C PHE A 151 -0.15 -6.31 11.01
N ARG A 152 0.19 -7.32 11.82
CA ARG A 152 0.58 -7.10 13.23
C ARG A 152 1.78 -6.16 13.34
N ARG A 153 2.75 -6.29 12.41
CA ARG A 153 3.93 -5.43 12.33
C ARG A 153 3.58 -4.02 11.85
N ALA A 154 2.72 -3.90 10.84
CA ALA A 154 2.19 -2.63 10.37
C ALA A 154 1.44 -1.88 11.49
N PHE A 155 0.56 -2.58 12.21
CA PHE A 155 -0.16 -2.05 13.37
C PHE A 155 0.80 -1.54 14.45
N ALA A 156 1.81 -2.33 14.80
CA ALA A 156 2.84 -1.92 15.76
C ALA A 156 3.64 -0.70 15.26
N ALA A 157 3.87 -0.56 13.95
CA ALA A 157 4.55 0.59 13.37
C ALA A 157 3.73 1.87 13.48
N VAL A 158 2.43 1.81 13.20
CA VAL A 158 1.52 2.94 13.39
C VAL A 158 1.37 3.29 14.86
N ALA A 159 1.23 2.29 15.75
CA ALA A 159 1.10 2.53 17.18
C ALA A 159 2.32 3.27 17.78
N ARG A 160 3.53 3.06 17.24
CA ARG A 160 4.74 3.80 17.64
C ARG A 160 4.73 5.28 17.26
N LEU A 161 3.83 5.70 16.37
CA LEU A 161 3.67 7.12 16.00
C LEU A 161 2.83 7.90 17.01
N ALA A 162 2.09 7.21 17.87
CA ALA A 162 1.29 7.86 18.90
C ALA A 162 2.18 8.65 19.86
N GLU A 163 1.75 9.88 20.17
CA GLU A 163 2.34 10.68 21.23
C GLU A 163 1.82 10.23 22.60
N VAL A 164 2.17 10.94 23.68
CA VAL A 164 1.84 10.56 25.06
C VAL A 164 0.32 10.46 25.31
N ASP A 165 -0.51 11.19 24.55
CA ASP A 165 -1.98 11.10 24.62
C ASP A 165 -2.53 10.22 23.49
N PRO A 166 -3.04 9.01 23.80
CA PRO A 166 -3.52 8.07 22.78
C PRO A 166 -4.90 8.42 22.24
N ARG A 167 -5.61 9.43 22.78
CA ARG A 167 -7.04 9.68 22.43
C ARG A 167 -7.27 10.21 21.01
N ASN A 168 -6.21 10.57 20.28
CA ASN A 168 -6.26 10.94 18.87
C ASN A 168 -4.96 10.48 18.19
N ALA A 169 -4.73 9.17 18.20
CA ALA A 169 -3.52 8.60 17.62
C ALA A 169 -3.53 8.72 16.09
N PRO A 170 -2.35 8.83 15.44
CA PRO A 170 -2.26 8.69 13.99
C PRO A 170 -2.88 7.37 13.53
N SER A 171 -3.79 7.44 12.56
CA SER A 171 -4.55 6.27 12.12
C SER A 171 -4.69 6.17 10.61
N CYS A 172 -4.87 4.94 10.12
CA CYS A 172 -5.10 4.65 8.70
C CYS A 172 -5.93 3.37 8.51
N THR A 173 -6.40 3.11 7.29
CA THR A 173 -6.86 1.80 6.84
C THR A 173 -5.67 0.90 6.50
N TYR A 174 -5.96 -0.36 6.16
CA TYR A 174 -4.98 -1.30 5.63
C TYR A 174 -5.66 -2.26 4.67
N VAL A 175 -5.13 -2.39 3.44
CA VAL A 175 -5.43 -3.51 2.56
C VAL A 175 -4.16 -4.01 1.89
N SER A 176 -3.87 -5.30 2.03
CA SER A 176 -2.76 -6.00 1.39
C SER A 176 -3.27 -7.08 0.46
N GLY A 177 -2.54 -7.31 -0.63
CA GLY A 177 -2.81 -8.38 -1.59
C GLY A 177 -1.52 -9.06 -2.00
N THR A 178 -1.50 -10.39 -2.02
CA THR A 178 -0.43 -11.21 -2.57
C THR A 178 -0.97 -12.05 -3.71
N VAL A 179 -0.23 -12.15 -4.80
CA VAL A 179 -0.45 -13.12 -5.86
C VAL A 179 0.77 -14.02 -5.94
N THR A 180 0.57 -15.31 -5.71
CA THR A 180 1.58 -16.37 -5.83
C THR A 180 1.03 -17.47 -6.74
N ASP A 181 1.85 -18.47 -7.04
CA ASP A 181 1.39 -19.67 -7.76
C ASP A 181 0.32 -20.46 -6.99
N SER A 182 0.25 -20.30 -5.67
CA SER A 182 -0.76 -20.93 -4.80
C SER A 182 -2.07 -20.14 -4.73
N GLY A 183 -2.16 -18.98 -5.38
CA GLY A 183 -3.38 -18.18 -5.44
C GLY A 183 -3.22 -16.76 -4.87
N ILE A 184 -4.34 -16.19 -4.47
CA ILE A 184 -4.46 -14.80 -4.04
C ILE A 184 -4.79 -14.76 -2.55
N THR A 185 -4.03 -13.99 -1.77
CA THR A 185 -4.37 -13.72 -0.37
C THR A 185 -4.56 -12.24 -0.15
N ILE A 186 -5.62 -11.88 0.58
CA ILE A 186 -6.00 -10.49 0.87
C ILE A 186 -6.12 -10.35 2.38
N GLY A 187 -5.49 -9.31 2.93
CA GLY A 187 -5.60 -8.91 4.33
C GLY A 187 -6.14 -7.50 4.44
N TRP A 188 -7.20 -7.24 5.21
CA TRP A 188 -7.73 -5.86 5.32
C TRP A 188 -8.31 -5.50 6.69
N VAL A 189 -8.29 -4.18 6.95
CA VAL A 189 -8.98 -3.46 8.03
C VAL A 189 -9.37 -2.07 7.49
N GLY A 190 -10.62 -1.66 7.70
CA GLY A 190 -11.15 -0.39 7.20
C GLY A 190 -11.98 -0.56 5.93
N ASP A 191 -12.07 0.49 5.12
CA ASP A 191 -12.90 0.57 3.90
C ASP A 191 -12.10 0.68 2.59
N SER A 192 -10.78 0.53 2.66
CA SER A 192 -9.98 0.26 1.47
C SER A 192 -10.28 -1.15 0.95
N ARG A 193 -10.38 -1.30 -0.37
CA ARG A 193 -10.98 -2.48 -0.99
C ARG A 193 -10.04 -3.26 -1.88
N ALA A 194 -10.33 -4.54 -2.02
CA ALA A 194 -9.73 -5.42 -3.01
C ALA A 194 -10.78 -5.96 -3.98
N TYR A 195 -10.45 -6.00 -5.27
CA TYR A 195 -11.31 -6.51 -6.33
C TYR A 195 -10.56 -7.54 -7.17
N TRP A 196 -11.27 -8.60 -7.56
CA TRP A 196 -10.80 -9.53 -8.58
C TRP A 196 -11.42 -9.19 -9.93
N VAL A 197 -10.59 -8.99 -10.94
CA VAL A 197 -10.99 -8.72 -12.32
C VAL A 197 -10.51 -9.88 -13.20
N PRO A 198 -11.37 -10.87 -13.51
CA PRO A 198 -10.95 -12.03 -14.29
C PRO A 198 -10.74 -11.66 -15.77
N ALA A 199 -9.92 -12.47 -16.46
CA ALA A 199 -9.75 -12.48 -17.91
C ALA A 199 -11.07 -12.77 -18.64
N ALA A 200 -11.95 -13.55 -18.01
CA ALA A 200 -13.30 -13.83 -18.47
C ALA A 200 -14.27 -13.92 -17.29
N GLY A 201 -15.41 -13.26 -17.39
CA GLY A 201 -16.44 -13.22 -16.35
C GLY A 201 -16.56 -11.84 -15.67
N GLU A 202 -17.33 -11.78 -14.60
CA GLU A 202 -17.64 -10.52 -13.91
C GLU A 202 -16.62 -10.21 -12.81
N PRO A 203 -16.14 -8.95 -12.71
CA PRO A 203 -15.33 -8.55 -11.57
C PRO A 203 -16.13 -8.57 -10.27
N ARG A 204 -15.46 -8.86 -9.16
CA ARG A 204 -16.07 -8.95 -7.82
C ARG A 204 -15.25 -8.25 -6.75
N CYS A 205 -15.93 -7.65 -5.77
CA CYS A 205 -15.32 -7.16 -4.55
C CYS A 205 -14.99 -8.34 -3.63
N LEU A 206 -13.80 -8.35 -3.06
CA LEU A 206 -13.29 -9.41 -2.19
C LEU A 206 -13.23 -9.01 -0.72
N THR A 207 -13.41 -7.73 -0.42
CA THR A 207 -13.43 -7.17 0.94
C THR A 207 -14.84 -6.71 1.32
N VAL A 208 -15.06 -6.62 2.63
CA VAL A 208 -16.24 -5.99 3.24
C VAL A 208 -15.75 -4.86 4.11
N ASP A 209 -16.28 -3.65 3.88
CA ASP A 209 -15.82 -2.45 4.58
C ASP A 209 -16.12 -2.52 6.07
N ASP A 210 -15.14 -2.15 6.89
CA ASP A 210 -15.32 -1.90 8.32
C ASP A 210 -15.85 -0.48 8.57
N ALA A 211 -17.04 -0.18 8.05
CA ALA A 211 -17.72 1.11 8.20
C ALA A 211 -19.19 0.94 8.61
N LEU A 212 -19.78 1.97 9.24
CA LEU A 212 -21.20 1.93 9.58
C LEU A 212 -22.08 1.81 8.33
N PRO A 213 -23.18 1.02 8.36
CA PRO A 213 -24.09 0.92 7.23
C PRO A 213 -24.92 2.21 7.06
N ALA A 214 -24.35 3.24 6.43
CA ALA A 214 -25.08 4.43 5.97
C ALA A 214 -24.21 5.30 5.04
N ALA A 215 -24.58 5.35 3.76
CA ALA A 215 -24.07 6.27 2.74
C ALA A 215 -22.54 6.29 2.48
N VAL A 216 -22.16 6.98 1.41
CA VAL A 216 -20.76 7.23 1.04
C VAL A 216 -20.08 8.08 2.12
N GLY A 217 -18.91 7.65 2.59
CA GLY A 217 -18.16 8.36 3.64
C GLY A 217 -18.64 8.06 5.07
N ALA A 218 -19.19 6.87 5.29
CA ALA A 218 -19.60 6.41 6.61
C ALA A 218 -18.39 6.33 7.58
N PRO A 219 -18.58 6.58 8.88
CA PRO A 219 -17.51 6.42 9.85
C PRO A 219 -16.97 4.99 9.90
N LEU A 220 -15.65 4.86 9.94
CA LEU A 220 -14.97 3.58 10.17
C LEU A 220 -15.29 3.02 11.56
N VAL A 221 -15.52 1.72 11.64
CA VAL A 221 -15.68 0.98 12.90
C VAL A 221 -14.43 0.18 13.28
N ARG A 222 -13.49 -0.02 12.34
CA ARG A 222 -12.16 -0.60 12.59
C ARG A 222 -11.13 0.16 11.75
N TRP A 223 -9.99 0.47 12.36
CA TRP A 223 -8.86 1.16 11.73
C TRP A 223 -7.54 0.71 12.38
N VAL A 224 -6.41 1.05 11.77
CA VAL A 224 -5.09 0.85 12.36
C VAL A 224 -4.70 2.11 13.12
N GLY A 225 -4.49 2.01 14.44
CA GLY A 225 -4.16 3.13 15.32
C GLY A 225 -3.99 2.66 16.77
N ALA A 226 -3.23 3.40 17.57
CA ALA A 226 -2.99 3.04 18.99
C ALA A 226 -4.28 3.09 19.83
N ASP A 227 -5.28 3.84 19.38
CA ASP A 227 -6.61 3.99 19.97
C ASP A 227 -7.62 2.92 19.52
N ALA A 228 -7.26 2.10 18.54
CA ALA A 228 -8.15 1.11 17.93
C ALA A 228 -8.36 -0.15 18.80
N GLY A 229 -7.59 -0.30 19.88
CA GLY A 229 -7.59 -1.51 20.71
C GLY A 229 -6.93 -2.70 20.02
N SER A 230 -7.24 -3.92 20.47
CA SER A 230 -6.73 -5.15 19.84
C SER A 230 -7.58 -5.51 18.63
N ILE A 231 -7.03 -5.34 17.44
CA ILE A 231 -7.69 -5.64 16.17
C ILE A 231 -6.94 -6.75 15.44
N GLU A 232 -7.68 -7.71 14.88
CA GLU A 232 -7.16 -8.72 13.97
C GLU A 232 -7.46 -8.33 12.52
N VAL A 233 -6.58 -8.71 11.60
CA VAL A 233 -6.82 -8.52 10.16
C VAL A 233 -7.82 -9.54 9.65
N GLN A 234 -8.71 -9.10 8.76
CA GLN A 234 -9.56 -10.01 8.01
C GLN A 234 -8.75 -10.62 6.88
N VAL A 235 -8.78 -11.96 6.70
CA VAL A 235 -7.98 -12.64 5.67
C VAL A 235 -8.84 -13.52 4.77
N ALA A 236 -8.80 -13.25 3.47
CA ALA A 236 -9.41 -14.09 2.44
C ALA A 236 -8.31 -14.71 1.57
N VAL A 237 -8.44 -16.01 1.30
CA VAL A 237 -7.61 -16.74 0.34
C VAL A 237 -8.51 -17.16 -0.81
N VAL A 238 -8.09 -16.86 -2.03
CA VAL A 238 -8.85 -17.07 -3.25
C VAL A 238 -7.95 -17.77 -4.27
N GLU A 239 -8.39 -18.92 -4.75
CA GLU A 239 -7.82 -19.57 -5.92
C GLU A 239 -8.62 -19.09 -7.15
N PRO A 240 -8.08 -18.15 -7.96
CA PRO A 240 -8.80 -17.68 -9.12
C PRO A 240 -8.89 -18.81 -10.16
N PRO A 241 -10.08 -19.08 -10.74
CA PRO A 241 -10.27 -20.16 -11.71
C PRO A 241 -9.69 -19.86 -13.09
N ALA A 242 -9.22 -18.63 -13.31
CA ALA A 242 -8.68 -18.14 -14.57
C ALA A 242 -7.71 -16.99 -14.29
N ASP A 243 -6.91 -16.64 -15.30
CA ASP A 243 -6.07 -15.45 -15.32
C ASP A 243 -6.90 -14.18 -15.06
N GLY A 244 -6.25 -13.10 -14.67
CA GLY A 244 -6.88 -11.81 -14.39
C GLY A 244 -5.95 -10.86 -13.65
N CYS A 245 -6.54 -9.95 -12.88
CA CYS A 245 -5.79 -9.10 -11.97
C CYS A 245 -6.52 -8.85 -10.66
N LEU A 246 -5.72 -8.68 -9.61
CA LEU A 246 -6.16 -8.16 -8.33
C LEU A 246 -5.98 -6.64 -8.35
N VAL A 247 -7.02 -5.89 -7.99
CA VAL A 247 -6.97 -4.44 -7.82
C VAL A 247 -7.17 -4.11 -6.35
N LEU A 248 -6.23 -3.40 -5.74
CA LEU A 248 -6.37 -2.82 -4.40
C LEU A 248 -6.56 -1.31 -4.54
N CYS A 249 -7.41 -0.71 -3.73
CA CYS A 249 -7.57 0.74 -3.73
C CYS A 249 -8.04 1.34 -2.41
N SER A 250 -7.72 2.63 -2.20
CA SER A 250 -8.36 3.46 -1.18
C SER A 250 -9.81 3.79 -1.56
N ASP A 251 -10.53 4.46 -0.66
CA ASP A 251 -11.90 4.87 -0.93
C ASP A 251 -12.00 5.94 -2.04
N GLY A 252 -10.91 6.66 -2.29
CA GLY A 252 -10.83 7.66 -3.35
C GLY A 252 -10.99 7.10 -4.75
N LEU A 253 -10.78 5.80 -4.97
CA LEU A 253 -11.26 5.11 -6.18
C LEU A 253 -12.65 4.50 -5.96
N SER A 254 -12.84 3.75 -4.87
CA SER A 254 -14.01 2.89 -4.71
C SER A 254 -15.33 3.68 -4.64
N ARG A 255 -15.30 4.94 -4.18
CA ARG A 255 -16.45 5.86 -4.17
C ARG A 255 -16.91 6.27 -5.57
N TYR A 256 -16.03 6.19 -6.58
CA TYR A 256 -16.36 6.45 -7.98
C TYR A 256 -16.71 5.18 -8.77
N LEU A 257 -16.71 4.01 -8.12
CA LEU A 257 -17.12 2.74 -8.71
C LEU A 257 -18.53 2.37 -8.21
N PRO A 258 -19.58 2.47 -9.05
CA PRO A 258 -20.94 2.10 -8.63
C PRO A 258 -21.07 0.64 -8.19
N SER A 259 -20.27 -0.25 -8.78
CA SER A 259 -20.14 -1.65 -8.41
C SER A 259 -18.81 -2.21 -8.93
N ALA A 260 -18.45 -3.43 -8.52
CA ALA A 260 -17.29 -4.12 -9.06
C ALA A 260 -17.36 -4.29 -10.59
N ALA A 261 -18.56 -4.42 -11.17
CA ALA A 261 -18.76 -4.56 -12.62
C ALA A 261 -18.19 -3.37 -13.43
N ALA A 262 -18.04 -2.19 -12.82
CA ALA A 262 -17.38 -1.04 -13.45
C ALA A 262 -15.90 -1.32 -13.83
N LEU A 263 -15.29 -2.35 -13.25
CA LEU A 263 -13.92 -2.77 -13.55
C LEU A 263 -13.81 -3.68 -14.78
N ALA A 264 -14.92 -4.08 -15.42
CA ALA A 264 -14.89 -5.01 -16.57
C ALA A 264 -14.08 -4.46 -17.76
N GLY A 265 -14.01 -3.13 -17.93
CA GLY A 265 -13.20 -2.48 -18.95
C GLY A 265 -11.68 -2.52 -18.72
N PHE A 266 -11.23 -3.13 -17.62
CA PHE A 266 -9.82 -3.29 -17.24
C PHE A 266 -9.33 -4.73 -17.39
N THR A 267 -10.18 -5.65 -17.84
CA THR A 267 -9.80 -7.01 -18.17
C THR A 267 -8.69 -7.04 -19.23
N GLY A 268 -7.59 -7.75 -18.93
CA GLY A 268 -6.44 -7.88 -19.83
C GLY A 268 -5.60 -6.61 -20.02
N VAL A 269 -5.94 -5.51 -19.32
CA VAL A 269 -5.16 -4.28 -19.38
C VAL A 269 -3.87 -4.46 -18.55
N PRO A 270 -2.68 -4.13 -19.09
CA PRO A 270 -1.44 -4.24 -18.34
C PRO A 270 -1.49 -3.45 -17.01
N PRO A 271 -0.92 -3.95 -15.91
CA PRO A 271 -1.04 -3.35 -14.57
C PRO A 271 -0.77 -1.85 -14.52
N ARG A 272 0.30 -1.40 -15.18
CA ARG A 272 0.68 0.03 -15.25
C ARG A 272 -0.40 0.88 -15.91
N GLU A 273 -0.93 0.41 -17.03
CA GLU A 273 -1.98 1.14 -17.75
C GLU A 273 -3.29 1.13 -16.96
N ALA A 274 -3.64 -0.02 -16.36
CA ALA A 274 -4.82 -0.18 -15.52
C ALA A 274 -4.79 0.77 -14.31
N ALA A 275 -3.70 0.77 -13.53
CA ALA A 275 -3.54 1.65 -12.38
C ALA A 275 -3.67 3.13 -12.78
N ARG A 276 -2.99 3.56 -13.86
CA ARG A 276 -3.10 4.93 -14.38
C ARG A 276 -4.53 5.30 -14.81
N ARG A 277 -5.21 4.41 -15.54
CA ARG A 277 -6.56 4.65 -16.04
C ARG A 277 -7.59 4.67 -14.91
N LEU A 278 -7.44 3.82 -13.89
CA LEU A 278 -8.28 3.83 -12.69
C LEU A 278 -8.08 5.13 -11.88
N THR A 279 -6.84 5.56 -11.67
CA THR A 279 -6.58 6.85 -11.00
C THR A 279 -7.17 8.01 -11.80
N ARG A 280 -7.01 8.02 -13.13
CA ARG A 280 -7.62 9.06 -13.99
C ARG A 280 -9.13 9.05 -13.93
N LEU A 281 -9.77 7.86 -13.91
CA LEU A 281 -11.21 7.74 -13.76
C LEU A 281 -11.70 8.46 -12.49
N ALA A 282 -11.02 8.27 -11.35
CA ALA A 282 -11.37 8.94 -10.11
C ALA A 282 -11.12 10.46 -10.14
N LEU A 283 -10.01 10.90 -10.77
CA LEU A 283 -9.71 12.32 -10.97
C LEU A 283 -10.77 13.02 -11.84
N ASP A 284 -11.09 12.43 -12.99
CA ASP A 284 -12.05 12.96 -13.97
C ASP A 284 -13.48 12.97 -13.40
N ALA A 285 -13.81 12.03 -12.50
CA ALA A 285 -15.09 11.99 -11.79
C ALA A 285 -15.19 12.99 -10.62
N GLY A 286 -14.10 13.72 -10.31
CA GLY A 286 -14.10 14.86 -9.39
C GLY A 286 -12.90 14.93 -8.47
N GLY A 287 -12.18 13.81 -8.25
CA GLY A 287 -10.95 13.75 -7.43
C GLY A 287 -11.10 14.42 -6.07
N ALA A 288 -12.20 14.13 -5.36
CA ALA A 288 -12.54 14.78 -4.10
C ALA A 288 -11.67 14.30 -2.92
N ASP A 289 -11.15 13.08 -3.00
CA ASP A 289 -10.23 12.51 -2.00
C ASP A 289 -8.85 12.19 -2.59
N ASN A 290 -7.92 11.78 -1.72
CA ASN A 290 -6.70 11.11 -2.13
C ASN A 290 -7.06 9.79 -2.82
N ILE A 291 -6.27 9.39 -3.82
CA ILE A 291 -6.54 8.20 -4.64
C ILE A 291 -5.31 7.32 -4.59
N ALA A 292 -5.47 6.06 -4.22
CA ALA A 292 -4.44 5.04 -4.30
C ALA A 292 -4.98 3.78 -4.98
N VAL A 293 -4.22 3.25 -5.93
CA VAL A 293 -4.56 2.05 -6.71
C VAL A 293 -3.32 1.20 -6.89
N ALA A 294 -3.41 -0.09 -6.60
CA ALA A 294 -2.40 -1.10 -6.96
C ALA A 294 -3.05 -2.21 -7.79
N VAL A 295 -2.36 -2.69 -8.83
CA VAL A 295 -2.84 -3.74 -9.73
C VAL A 295 -1.78 -4.83 -9.84
N LEU A 296 -2.15 -6.07 -9.50
CA LEU A 296 -1.29 -7.26 -9.55
C LEU A 296 -1.85 -8.24 -10.59
N SER A 297 -1.04 -8.64 -11.57
CA SER A 297 -1.41 -9.68 -12.53
C SER A 297 -1.43 -11.06 -11.88
N SER A 298 -2.39 -11.89 -12.28
CA SER A 298 -2.44 -13.33 -11.96
C SER A 298 -2.67 -14.12 -13.27
N PRO A 299 -1.90 -15.18 -13.57
CA PRO A 299 -0.79 -15.71 -12.78
C PRO A 299 0.41 -14.73 -12.71
N VAL A 300 1.34 -15.02 -11.81
CA VAL A 300 2.54 -14.22 -11.60
C VAL A 300 3.34 -14.16 -12.90
N THR A 301 3.73 -12.95 -13.31
CA THR A 301 4.58 -12.78 -14.49
C THR A 301 6.04 -12.96 -14.09
N HIS A 302 6.58 -14.17 -14.22
CA HIS A 302 8.01 -14.39 -14.04
C HIS A 302 8.80 -13.80 -15.23
N PRO A 303 9.90 -13.07 -14.99
CA PRO A 303 10.82 -12.71 -16.07
C PRO A 303 11.32 -14.01 -16.73
N ARG A 304 11.00 -14.21 -18.00
CA ARG A 304 11.45 -15.38 -18.75
C ARG A 304 12.98 -15.40 -18.82
N GLY A 305 13.59 -16.38 -18.17
CA GLY A 305 14.98 -16.79 -18.42
C GLY A 305 16.07 -15.87 -17.86
N ALA A 306 16.32 -15.94 -16.57
CA ALA A 306 17.69 -15.96 -16.08
C ALA A 306 17.90 -17.35 -15.49
N SER A 307 18.48 -18.26 -16.28
CA SER A 307 19.03 -19.48 -15.73
C SER A 307 20.08 -19.06 -14.70
N LEU A 308 19.88 -19.44 -13.44
CA LEU A 308 21.01 -19.63 -12.53
C LEU A 308 21.95 -20.70 -13.12
#